data_AF-A0A970EMA5-F1
#
_entry.id   AF-A0A970EMA5-F1
#
_cell.length_a   1.000
_cell.length_b   1.000
_cell.length_c   1.000
_cell.angle_alpha   90.00
_cell.angle_beta   90.00
_cell.angle_gamma   90.00
#
_symmetry.space_group_name_H-M   'P 1'
#
loop_
_entity.id
_entity.type
_entity.pdbx_description
1 polymer ?
#
loop_
_entity_poly.entity_id
_entity_poly.type
_entity_poly.pdbx_seq_one_letter_code
_entity_poly.pdbx_strand_id
1 'polypeptide(L)' 'MTSEDVIRLAVFNWLEEQTRFDDVLSWSTLLNGFYFQGQKISLVGQQGIWKPRVFRSIPISIRTSA' A
#
# COMPACT_ATOMS: atom_id res chain seq x y z
N MET A 1 -12.46 13.29 7.84
CA MET A 1 -11.62 12.31 7.12
C MET A 1 -10.91 13.02 6.00
N THR A 2 -9.58 13.02 6.01
CA THR A 2 -8.80 13.50 4.86
C THR A 2 -8.88 12.48 3.73
N SER A 3 -8.59 12.88 2.49
CA SER A 3 -8.51 11.94 1.36
C SER A 3 -7.49 10.81 1.60
N GLU A 4 -6.46 11.05 2.41
CA GLU A 4 -5.45 10.04 2.75
C GLU A 4 -5.97 8.97 3.72
N ASP A 5 -6.87 9.33 4.65
CA ASP A 5 -7.43 8.37 5.60
C ASP A 5 -8.32 7.34 4.90
N VAL A 6 -9.04 7.77 3.87
CA VAL A 6 -9.83 6.88 3.02
C VAL A 6 -8.94 5.91 2.25
N ILE A 7 -7.81 6.39 1.73
CA ILE A 7 -6.83 5.53 1.04
C ILE A 7 -6.23 4.53 2.03
N ARG A 8 -5.88 4.94 3.25
CA ARG A 8 -5.38 4.03 4.30
C ARG A 8 -6.36 2.91 4.61
N LEU A 9 -7.62 3.25 4.83
CA LEU A 9 -8.67 2.25 5.09
C LEU A 9 -8.83 1.28 3.91
N ALA A 10 -8.83 1.79 2.68
CA ALA A 10 -8.90 0.94 1.49
C ALA A 10 -7.70 0.00 1.35
N VAL A 11 -6.49 0.47 1.67
CA VAL A 11 -5.28 -0.36 1.70
C VAL A 11 -5.40 -1.47 2.74
N PHE A 12 -5.87 -1.17 3.95
CA PHE A 12 -6.02 -2.18 5.00
C PHE A 12 -7.02 -3.26 4.61
N ASN A 13 -8.20 -2.88 4.11
CA ASN A 13 -9.20 -3.84 3.64
C ASN A 13 -8.63 -4.72 2.52
N TRP A 14 -7.91 -4.12 1.57
CA TRP A 14 -7.29 -4.88 0.48
C TRP A 14 -6.21 -5.85 0.98
N LEU A 15 -5.36 -5.43 1.93
CA LEU A 15 -4.34 -6.30 2.53
C LEU A 15 -4.99 -7.49 3.25
N GLU A 16 -6.06 -7.25 4.01
CA GLU A 16 -6.82 -8.31 4.69
C GLU A 16 -7.41 -9.33 3.71
N GLU A 17 -7.90 -8.87 2.55
CA GLU A 17 -8.33 -9.76 1.47
C GLU A 17 -7.16 -10.57 0.87
N GLN A 18 -6.01 -9.94 0.65
CA GLN A 18 -4.83 -10.63 0.09
C GLN A 18 -4.26 -11.66 1.05
N THR A 19 -4.31 -11.40 2.37
CA THR A 19 -3.76 -12.29 3.39
C THR A 19 -4.77 -13.30 3.94
N ARG A 20 -5.95 -13.41 3.33
CA ARG A 20 -7.02 -14.29 3.83
C ARG A 20 -6.61 -15.77 3.93
N PHE A 21 -5.70 -16.21 3.05
CA PHE A 21 -5.30 -17.61 2.94
C PHE A 21 -3.79 -17.84 3.18
N ASP A 22 -2.98 -16.79 3.14
CA ASP A 22 -1.53 -16.82 3.36
C ASP A 22 -1.06 -15.43 3.82
N ASP A 23 -0.28 -15.35 4.88
CA ASP A 23 0.25 -14.09 5.39
C ASP A 23 1.43 -13.55 4.56
N VAL A 24 1.95 -14.36 3.62
CA VAL A 24 3.08 -13.98 2.77
C VAL A 24 2.61 -13.32 1.47
N LEU A 25 2.91 -12.03 1.31
CA LEU A 25 2.63 -11.29 0.08
C LEU A 25 3.89 -11.13 -0.78
N SER A 26 3.74 -11.40 -2.08
CA SER A 26 4.82 -11.18 -3.04
C SER A 26 5.08 -9.68 -3.26
N TRP A 27 6.33 -9.33 -3.56
CA TRP A 27 6.70 -7.94 -3.89
C TRP A 27 5.91 -7.40 -5.10
N SER A 28 5.68 -8.22 -6.12
CA SER A 28 4.92 -7.82 -7.31
C SER A 28 3.46 -7.51 -6.99
N THR A 29 2.86 -8.26 -6.06
CA THR A 29 1.50 -7.99 -5.54
C THR A 29 1.43 -6.62 -4.89
N LEU A 30 2.36 -6.28 -4.00
CA LEU A 30 2.38 -4.97 -3.32
C LEU A 30 2.74 -3.80 -4.26
N LEU A 31 3.52 -4.06 -5.31
CA LEU A 31 3.94 -3.04 -6.27
C LEU A 31 2.84 -2.70 -7.28
N ASN A 32 2.05 -3.69 -7.72
CA ASN A 32 1.13 -3.56 -8.85
C ASN A 32 -0.33 -3.94 -8.58
N GLY A 33 -0.65 -4.54 -7.44
CA GLY A 33 -1.96 -5.14 -7.19
C GLY A 33 -3.03 -4.17 -6.65
N PHE A 34 -2.63 -3.04 -6.07
CA PHE A 34 -3.57 -2.12 -5.43
C PHE A 34 -4.00 -0.97 -6.34
N TYR A 35 -5.32 -0.82 -6.50
CA TYR A 35 -5.97 0.23 -7.26
C TYR A 35 -7.00 0.93 -6.38
N PHE A 36 -6.97 2.26 -6.37
CA PHE A 36 -7.96 3.08 -5.69
C PHE A 36 -8.55 4.06 -6.70
N GLN A 37 -9.87 4.02 -6.89
CA GLN A 37 -10.58 4.88 -7.85
C GLN A 37 -9.99 4.82 -9.28
N GLY A 38 -9.64 3.63 -9.73
CA GLY A 38 -9.02 3.40 -11.05
C GLY A 38 -7.56 3.82 -11.16
N GLN A 39 -6.98 4.42 -10.11
CA GLN A 39 -5.57 4.79 -10.08
C GLN A 39 -4.75 3.72 -9.35
N LYS A 40 -3.68 3.25 -9.99
CA LYS A 40 -2.71 2.37 -9.34
C LYS A 40 -1.94 3.13 -8.25
N ILE A 41 -1.88 2.57 -7.05
CA ILE A 41 -1.08 3.09 -5.94
C ILE A 41 -0.14 1.97 -5.48
N SER A 42 1.15 2.13 -5.72
CA SER A 42 2.16 1.18 -5.24
C SER A 42 2.32 1.31 -3.72
N LEU A 43 2.33 0.18 -3.02
CA LEU A 43 2.48 0.12 -1.55
C LEU A 43 3.95 -0.09 -1.13
N VAL A 44 4.80 -0.46 -2.08
CA VAL A 44 6.25 -0.60 -1.95
C VAL A 44 6.95 0.24 -3.02
N GLY A 45 8.21 0.63 -2.76
CA GLY A 45 9.00 1.46 -3.67
C GLY A 45 10.51 1.32 -3.44
N GLN A 46 11.31 2.26 -3.94
CA GLN A 46 12.77 2.25 -3.81
C GLN A 46 13.22 2.19 -2.34
N GLN A 47 14.42 1.65 -2.09
CA GLN A 47 15.04 1.69 -0.76
C GLN A 47 15.21 3.15 -0.31
N GLY A 48 14.67 3.47 0.86
CA GLY A 48 14.63 4.79 1.50
C GLY A 48 13.26 5.09 2.13
N ILE A 49 13.08 6.27 2.71
CA ILE A 49 11.73 6.78 3.02
C ILE A 49 11.10 7.11 1.67
N TRP A 50 10.32 6.19 1.14
CA TRP A 50 9.63 6.35 -0.12
C TRP A 50 8.17 6.72 0.12
N LYS A 51 7.66 7.68 -0.66
CA LYS A 51 6.32 8.26 -0.53
C LYS A 51 5.55 8.08 -1.83
N PRO A 52 4.40 7.37 -1.85
CA PRO A 52 3.55 7.32 -3.04
C PRO A 52 3.06 8.73 -3.41
N ARG A 53 2.96 9.02 -4.72
CA ARG A 53 2.61 10.35 -5.26
C ARG A 53 1.30 10.93 -4.72
N VAL A 54 0.39 10.08 -4.24
CA VAL A 54 -0.93 10.47 -3.72
C VAL A 54 -0.90 10.98 -2.28
N PHE A 55 0.14 10.69 -1.51
CA PHE A 55 0.27 11.19 -0.14
C PHE A 55 0.88 12.59 -0.16
N ARG A 56 0.28 13.54 0.55
CA ARG A 56 0.80 14.91 0.77
C ARG A 56 1.45 15.06 2.12
N SER A 57 0.98 14.38 3.17
CA SER A 57 1.52 14.50 4.53
C SER A 57 2.54 13.39 4.86
N ILE A 58 2.09 12.22 5.29
CA ILE A 58 2.92 11.13 5.83
C ILE A 58 2.88 9.91 4.89
N PRO A 59 4.04 9.37 4.46
CA PRO A 59 4.10 8.18 3.63
C PRO A 59 3.58 6.93 4.37
N ILE A 60 2.95 6.01 3.64
CA ILE A 60 2.81 4.63 4.09
C ILE A 60 4.01 3.86 3.53
N SER A 61 4.88 3.37 4.41
CA SER A 61 5.97 2.47 4.04
C SER A 61 5.92 1.23 4.92
N ILE A 62 5.56 0.09 4.34
CA ILE A 62 5.68 -1.22 4.98
C ILE A 62 7.01 -1.81 4.53
N ARG A 63 7.91 -2.11 5.48
CA ARG A 63 9.14 -2.87 5.21
C ARG A 63 9.17 -4.11 6.07
N THR A 64 9.72 -5.19 5.52
CA THR A 64 10.21 -6.31 6.31
C THR A 64 11.57 -5.95 6.89
N SER A 65 11.84 -6.37 8.13
CA SER A 65 13.19 -6.37 8.69
C SER A 65 14.08 -7.35 7.91
N ALA A 66 15.36 -7.00 7.75
CA ALA A 66 16.38 -7.91 7.25
C ALA A 66 16.59 -9.08 8.21
#